data_AF-A0A0U1HSR0-F1
#
_entry.id   AF-A0A0U1HSR0-F1
#
_cell.length_a   1.000
_cell.length_b   1.000
_cell.length_c   1.000
_cell.angle_alpha   90.00
_cell.angle_beta   90.00
_cell.angle_gamma   90.00
#
_symmetry.space_group_name_H-M   'P 1'
#
loop_
_entity.id
_entity.type
_entity.pdbx_description
1 polymer ?
#
loop_
_entity_poly.entity_id
_entity_poly.type
_entity_poly.pdbx_seq_one_letter_code
_entity_poly.pdbx_strand_id
1 'polypeptide(L)'
;MKSSTLAAVIIGLSATLGSISHQVQAAGASLINLDCQLKDGNNLTAVLDGPNQQLIVDKSVFKFIQVNPEGKGESLIFQKVDSQEPIIASLNISGLPIRLALVDGEQANHYTCTHTTA
;
A
#
# COMPACT_ATOMS: atom_id res chain seq x y z
N MET A 1 -17.16 -13.11 64.05
CA MET A 1 -15.71 -13.16 63.81
C MET A 1 -15.41 -14.17 62.71
N LYS A 2 -14.98 -13.71 61.53
CA LYS A 2 -13.98 -14.33 60.65
C LYS A 2 -13.90 -13.52 59.36
N SER A 3 -12.93 -12.61 59.34
CA SER A 3 -12.47 -11.94 58.12
C SER A 3 -11.61 -12.93 57.33
N SER A 4 -11.73 -12.94 56.01
CA SER A 4 -10.65 -13.40 55.14
C SER A 4 -10.69 -12.55 53.88
N THR A 5 -9.97 -11.44 53.99
CA THR A 5 -9.61 -10.54 52.90
C THR A 5 -8.68 -11.29 51.95
N LEU A 6 -9.15 -11.57 50.74
CA LEU A 6 -8.32 -12.12 49.68
C LEU A 6 -7.65 -10.95 48.95
N ALA A 7 -6.37 -10.71 49.24
CA ALA A 7 -5.52 -9.81 48.48
C ALA A 7 -4.52 -10.67 47.70
N ALA A 8 -4.60 -10.65 46.37
CA ALA A 8 -3.52 -11.11 45.52
C ALA A 8 -3.30 -10.06 44.43
N VAL A 9 -2.17 -9.38 44.59
CA VAL A 9 -1.64 -8.26 43.84
C VAL A 9 -1.49 -8.62 42.36
N ILE A 10 -2.12 -7.85 41.47
CA ILE A 10 -1.84 -7.88 40.03
C ILE A 10 -0.52 -7.12 39.83
N ILE A 11 0.58 -7.85 39.73
CA ILE A 11 1.87 -7.29 39.33
C ILE A 11 1.77 -7.03 37.82
N GLY A 12 1.38 -5.81 37.47
CA GLY A 12 1.42 -5.30 36.11
C GLY A 12 2.86 -5.16 35.65
N LEU A 13 3.42 -6.22 35.08
CA LEU A 13 4.62 -6.17 34.25
C LEU A 13 4.25 -5.37 33.00
N SER A 14 4.37 -4.05 33.09
CA SER A 14 4.42 -3.16 31.94
C SER A 14 5.78 -3.37 31.28
N ALA A 15 5.89 -4.46 30.51
CA ALA A 15 6.88 -4.55 29.47
C ALA A 15 6.53 -3.45 28.47
N THR A 16 7.18 -2.29 28.62
CA THR A 16 7.31 -1.34 27.53
C THR A 16 8.05 -2.08 26.43
N LEU A 17 7.28 -2.69 25.54
CA LEU A 17 7.73 -3.10 24.22
C LEU A 17 8.14 -1.79 23.54
N GLY A 18 9.38 -1.40 23.76
CA GLY A 18 10.09 -0.46 22.91
C GLY A 18 10.12 -1.11 21.55
N SER A 19 9.08 -0.87 20.76
CA SER A 19 9.02 -1.18 19.36
C SER A 19 10.20 -0.44 18.74
N ILE A 20 11.31 -1.15 18.60
CA ILE A 20 12.41 -0.74 17.74
C ILE A 20 11.78 -0.73 16.36
N SER A 21 11.24 0.43 15.98
CA SER A 21 10.88 0.75 14.62
C SER A 21 12.17 0.57 13.84
N HIS A 22 12.37 -0.64 13.31
CA HIS A 22 13.23 -0.82 12.17
C HIS A 22 12.57 0.02 11.09
N GLN A 23 12.94 1.30 11.05
CA GLN A 23 12.91 2.04 9.81
C GLN A 23 13.87 1.25 8.93
N VAL A 24 13.30 0.27 8.22
CA VAL A 24 13.93 -0.33 7.06
C VAL A 24 14.12 0.84 6.14
N GLN A 25 15.29 1.48 6.29
CA GLN A 25 15.81 2.45 5.37
C GLN A 25 15.94 1.68 4.07
N ALA A 26 14.90 1.77 3.24
CA ALA A 26 14.85 1.17 1.93
C ALA A 26 16.06 1.73 1.18
N ALA A 27 17.08 0.89 1.06
CA ALA A 27 18.24 1.14 0.23
C ALA A 27 17.73 1.27 -1.21
N GLY A 28 17.83 2.48 -1.77
CA GLY A 28 17.55 2.75 -3.16
C GLY A 28 16.35 3.66 -3.34
N ALA A 29 16.61 4.87 -3.82
CA ALA A 29 15.63 5.82 -4.35
C ALA A 29 14.95 5.25 -5.61
N SER A 30 14.17 4.18 -5.48
CA SER A 30 13.51 3.56 -6.62
C SER A 30 12.18 4.26 -6.86
N LEU A 31 12.29 5.42 -7.53
CA LEU A 31 11.17 5.98 -8.28
C LEU A 31 11.00 5.11 -9.52
N ILE A 32 9.86 4.44 -9.64
CA ILE A 32 9.53 3.61 -10.80
C ILE A 32 8.47 4.33 -11.60
N ASN A 33 8.83 4.79 -12.80
CA ASN A 33 7.88 5.35 -13.75
C ASN A 33 7.24 4.25 -14.57
N LEU A 34 5.94 4.37 -14.74
CA LEU A 34 5.09 3.41 -15.43
C LEU A 34 4.25 4.16 -16.46
N ASP A 35 4.33 3.71 -17.71
CA ASP A 35 3.37 4.07 -18.75
C ASP A 35 2.33 2.95 -18.83
N CYS A 36 1.07 3.30 -18.56
CA CYS A 36 -0.02 2.35 -18.36
C CYS A 36 -1.11 2.57 -19.40
N GLN A 37 -1.50 1.48 -20.08
CA GLN A 37 -2.49 1.51 -21.15
C GLN A 37 -3.70 0.64 -20.79
N LEU A 38 -4.88 1.23 -20.93
CA LEU A 38 -6.16 0.54 -20.91
C LEU A 38 -6.35 -0.19 -22.24
N LYS A 39 -7.02 -1.35 -22.21
CA LYS A 39 -7.28 -2.13 -23.43
C LYS A 39 -7.98 -1.33 -24.54
N ASP A 40 -8.81 -0.36 -24.15
CA ASP A 40 -9.61 0.46 -25.07
C ASP A 40 -8.94 1.79 -25.46
N GLY A 41 -7.64 1.95 -25.17
CA GLY A 41 -6.80 3.01 -25.73
C GLY A 41 -6.53 4.22 -24.84
N ASN A 42 -7.14 4.30 -23.65
CA ASN A 42 -6.80 5.33 -22.67
C ASN A 42 -5.43 5.04 -22.05
N ASN A 43 -4.55 6.03 -22.04
CA ASN A 43 -3.23 5.95 -21.40
C ASN A 43 -3.22 6.81 -20.14
N LEU A 44 -2.48 6.35 -19.13
CA LEU A 44 -2.17 7.14 -17.95
C LEU A 44 -0.72 6.94 -17.53
N THR A 45 -0.23 7.91 -16.78
CA THR A 45 1.11 7.83 -16.20
C THR A 45 1.01 7.52 -14.72
N ALA A 46 1.83 6.56 -14.27
CA ALA A 46 1.92 6.22 -12.86
C ALA A 46 3.38 6.25 -12.37
N VAL A 47 3.59 6.72 -11.15
CA VAL A 47 4.90 6.75 -10.50
C VAL A 47 4.79 6.07 -9.16
N LEU A 48 5.48 4.93 -9.00
CA LEU A 48 5.64 4.28 -7.71
C LEU A 48 6.86 4.89 -7.02
N ASP A 49 6.59 5.60 -5.92
CA ASP A 49 7.59 6.24 -5.08
C ASP A 49 7.74 5.42 -3.80
N GLY A 50 8.66 4.46 -3.86
CA GLY A 50 8.97 3.55 -2.77
C GLY A 50 9.34 4.27 -1.46
N PRO A 51 10.26 5.27 -1.48
CA PRO A 51 10.65 6.00 -0.28
C PRO A 51 9.48 6.67 0.46
N ASN A 52 8.54 7.26 -0.28
CA ASN A 52 7.35 7.91 0.31
C ASN A 52 6.14 6.99 0.44
N GLN A 53 6.30 5.70 0.10
CA GLN A 53 5.27 4.66 0.09
C GLN A 53 3.98 5.15 -0.58
N GLN A 54 4.13 5.71 -1.78
CA GLN A 54 3.03 6.32 -2.50
C GLN A 54 3.05 5.92 -3.97
N LEU A 55 1.86 5.91 -4.55
CA LEU A 55 1.65 5.75 -5.97
C LEU A 55 0.99 7.04 -6.48
N ILE A 56 1.58 7.67 -7.48
CA ILE A 56 1.03 8.86 -8.12
C ILE A 56 0.42 8.42 -9.44
N VAL A 57 -0.86 8.69 -9.67
CA VAL A 57 -1.57 8.37 -10.91
C VAL A 57 -2.25 9.64 -11.40
N ASP A 58 -1.85 10.13 -12.58
CA ASP A 58 -2.40 11.38 -13.17
C ASP A 58 -2.50 12.53 -12.16
N LYS A 59 -1.40 12.76 -11.42
CA LYS A 59 -1.24 13.79 -10.37
C LYS A 59 -2.05 13.55 -9.08
N SER A 60 -2.88 12.51 -9.03
CA SER A 60 -3.52 12.07 -7.79
C SER A 60 -2.54 11.23 -6.97
N VAL A 61 -2.43 11.51 -5.68
CA VAL A 61 -1.58 10.75 -4.76
C VAL A 61 -2.40 9.64 -4.12
N PHE A 62 -1.84 8.44 -4.09
CA PHE A 62 -2.38 7.29 -3.38
C PHE A 62 -1.35 6.83 -2.34
N LYS A 63 -1.79 6.63 -1.09
CA LYS A 63 -0.94 6.15 0.00
C LYS A 63 -1.03 4.64 0.13
N PHE A 64 0.12 4.01 0.34
CA PHE A 64 0.21 2.58 0.55
C PHE A 64 -0.60 2.16 1.78
N ILE A 65 -1.33 1.05 1.65
CA ILE A 65 -2.15 0.47 2.70
C ILE A 65 -1.57 -0.88 3.12
N GLN A 66 -1.40 -1.79 2.17
CA GLN A 66 -0.98 -3.16 2.44
C GLN A 66 -0.48 -3.86 1.18
N VAL A 67 0.18 -5.01 1.38
CA VAL A 67 0.46 -5.97 0.32
C VAL A 67 -0.64 -7.03 0.32
N ASN A 68 -1.17 -7.34 -0.85
CA ASN A 68 -2.07 -8.47 -1.06
C ASN A 68 -1.35 -9.56 -1.87
N PRO A 69 -1.15 -10.77 -1.30
CA PRO A 69 -0.61 -11.88 -2.07
C PRO A 69 -1.66 -12.34 -3.09
N GLU A 70 -1.36 -12.19 -4.37
CA GLU A 70 -2.16 -12.73 -5.46
C GLU A 70 -1.48 -13.98 -6.03
N GLY A 71 -2.25 -14.93 -6.58
CA GLY A 71 -1.69 -16.18 -7.13
C GLY A 71 -0.65 -16.01 -8.26
N LYS A 72 -0.45 -14.78 -8.76
CA LYS A 72 0.55 -14.41 -9.78
C LYS A 72 1.62 -13.42 -9.29
N GLY A 73 1.75 -13.20 -7.98
CA GLY A 73 2.72 -12.28 -7.39
C GLY A 73 2.13 -11.43 -6.26
N GLU A 74 2.84 -10.38 -5.88
CA GLU A 74 2.41 -9.45 -4.83
C GLU A 74 1.79 -8.19 -5.45
N SER A 75 0.58 -7.86 -5.01
CA SER A 75 -0.09 -6.60 -5.36
C SER A 75 0.04 -5.60 -4.21
N LEU A 76 0.62 -4.44 -4.51
CA LEU A 76 0.66 -3.31 -3.60
C LEU A 76 -0.67 -2.57 -3.67
N ILE A 77 -1.33 -2.39 -2.53
CA ILE A 77 -2.62 -1.73 -2.43
C ILE A 77 -2.43 -0.31 -1.92
N PHE A 78 -3.04 0.66 -2.60
CA PHE A 78 -3.00 2.07 -2.25
C PHE A 78 -4.40 2.68 -2.21
N GLN A 79 -4.59 3.73 -1.41
CA GLN A 79 -5.83 4.50 -1.34
C GLN A 79 -5.58 5.94 -1.71
N LYS A 80 -6.46 6.53 -2.55
CA LYS A 80 -6.36 7.93 -2.96
C LYS A 80 -6.47 8.86 -1.75
N VAL A 81 -5.55 9.82 -1.68
CA VAL A 81 -5.55 10.88 -0.67
C VAL A 81 -6.64 11.90 -0.99
N ASP A 82 -7.23 12.52 0.03
CA ASP A 82 -8.24 13.59 -0.07
C ASP A 82 -9.51 13.24 -0.85
N SER A 83 -9.85 11.95 -0.94
CA SER A 83 -11.09 11.48 -1.56
C SER A 83 -12.16 11.19 -0.50
N GLN A 84 -13.38 11.71 -0.71
CA GLN A 84 -14.53 11.37 0.15
C GLN A 84 -14.97 9.91 -0.04
N GLU A 85 -14.70 9.35 -1.22
CA GLU A 85 -14.96 7.95 -1.54
C GLU A 85 -13.64 7.15 -1.62
N PRO A 86 -13.62 5.88 -1.22
CA PRO A 86 -12.40 5.07 -1.20
C PRO A 86 -12.03 4.64 -2.63
N ILE A 87 -11.29 5.47 -3.34
CA ILE A 87 -10.67 5.10 -4.61
C ILE A 87 -9.41 4.30 -4.30
N ILE A 88 -9.38 3.04 -4.76
CA ILE A 88 -8.31 2.08 -4.46
C ILE A 88 -7.49 1.81 -5.73
N ALA A 89 -6.18 1.81 -5.59
CA ALA A 89 -5.26 1.34 -6.62
C ALA A 89 -4.62 0.02 -6.18
N SER A 90 -4.54 -0.95 -7.08
CA SER A 90 -3.79 -2.20 -6.89
C SER A 90 -2.71 -2.29 -7.98
N LEU A 91 -1.45 -2.35 -7.58
CA LEU A 91 -0.30 -2.40 -8.48
C LEU A 91 0.49 -3.69 -8.26
N ASN A 92 0.51 -4.55 -9.26
CA ASN A 92 1.36 -5.74 -9.29
C ASN A 92 2.58 -5.49 -10.18
N ILE A 93 3.70 -5.12 -9.57
CA ILE A 93 5.00 -4.93 -10.25
C ILE A 93 5.79 -6.23 -10.40
N SER A 94 5.42 -7.28 -9.68
CA SER A 94 6.11 -8.59 -9.71
C SER A 94 5.65 -9.47 -10.86
N GLY A 95 4.43 -9.24 -11.36
CA GLY A 95 3.86 -9.93 -12.51
C GLY A 95 4.37 -9.37 -13.84
N LEU A 96 4.49 -10.25 -14.83
CA LEU A 96 4.71 -9.88 -16.23
C LEU A 96 3.46 -10.25 -17.05
N PRO A 97 2.74 -9.28 -17.64
CA PRO A 97 3.02 -7.85 -17.61
C PRO A 97 2.65 -7.19 -16.27
N ILE A 98 3.20 -6.00 -15.98
CA ILE A 98 2.85 -5.18 -14.81
C ILE A 98 1.38 -4.75 -14.96
N ARG A 99 0.63 -4.86 -13.87
CA ARG A 99 -0.81 -4.53 -13.86
C ARG A 99 -1.11 -3.47 -12.83
N LEU A 100 -1.87 -2.47 -13.25
CA LEU A 100 -2.47 -1.47 -12.38
C LEU A 100 -3.98 -1.58 -12.50
N ALA A 101 -4.68 -1.73 -11.37
CA ALA A 101 -6.13 -1.62 -11.31
C ALA A 101 -6.50 -0.38 -10.50
N LEU A 102 -7.42 0.43 -11.03
CA LEU A 102 -8.03 1.56 -10.32
C LEU A 102 -9.50 1.25 -10.11
N VAL A 103 -9.94 1.23 -8.86
CA VAL A 103 -11.32 0.97 -8.46
C VAL A 103 -11.90 2.25 -7.87
N ASP A 104 -12.93 2.78 -8.52
CA ASP A 104 -13.69 3.96 -8.13
C ASP A 104 -15.18 3.58 -8.07
N GLY A 105 -15.67 3.31 -6.86
CA GLY A 105 -17.01 2.76 -6.64
C GLY A 105 -17.20 1.43 -7.37
N GLU A 106 -18.11 1.40 -8.35
CA GLU A 106 -18.39 0.21 -9.17
C GLU A 106 -17.50 0.09 -10.42
N GLN A 107 -16.73 1.13 -10.74
CA GLN A 107 -15.88 1.14 -11.92
C GLN A 107 -14.49 0.60 -11.59
N ALA A 108 -14.09 -0.49 -12.25
CA ALA A 108 -12.76 -1.06 -12.16
C ALA A 108 -12.03 -0.96 -13.51
N ASN A 109 -11.06 -0.07 -13.59
CA ASN A 109 -10.23 0.13 -14.78
C ASN A 109 -8.92 -0.63 -14.62
N HIS A 110 -8.64 -1.53 -15.57
CA HIS A 110 -7.46 -2.40 -15.56
C HIS A 110 -6.47 -2.02 -16.65
N TYR A 111 -5.29 -1.58 -16.24
CA TYR A 111 -4.21 -1.14 -17.10
C TYR A 111 -3.10 -2.18 -17.15
N THR A 112 -2.46 -2.25 -18.32
CA THR A 112 -1.17 -2.93 -18.49
C THR A 112 -0.10 -1.86 -18.53
N CYS A 113 0.91 -2.00 -17.67
CA CYS A 113 1.97 -1.01 -17.55
C CYS A 113 3.32 -1.53 -18.04
N THR A 114 4.18 -0.61 -18.47
CA THR A 114 5.58 -0.87 -18.80
C THR A 114 6.48 0.10 -18.05
N HIS A 115 7.69 -0.35 -17.70
CA HIS A 115 8.69 0.54 -17.14
C HIS A 115 9.09 1.58 -18.17
N THR A 116 9.08 2.85 -17.77
CA THR A 116 9.67 3.94 -18.55
C THR A 116 10.87 4.52 -17.82
N THR A 117 11.83 5.01 -18.58
CA THR A 117 12.91 5.83 -18.05
C THR A 117 12.35 7.20 -17.68
N ALA A 118 12.72 7.69 -16.49
CA ALA A 118 12.48 9.07 -16.05
C ALA A 118 13.16 10.07 -16.99
#